data_AF-A0A179F9B6-F1
#
_entry.id   AF-A0A179F9B6-F1
#
_cell.length_a   1.000
_cell.length_b   1.000
_cell.length_c   1.000
_cell.angle_alpha   90.00
_cell.angle_beta   90.00
_cell.angle_gamma   90.00
#
_symmetry.space_group_name_H-M   'P 1'
#
loop_
_entity.id
_entity.type
_entity.pdbx_description
1 polymer ?
#
loop_
_entity_poly.entity_id
_entity_poly.type
_entity_poly.pdbx_seq_one_letter_code
_entity_poly.pdbx_strand_id
1 'polypeptide(L)'
;MQKPGTSFRHRILPHHVFQPQCILDALTVSRGWSLSFLRGHVLEPPAAGFRPRRDVDLFLDRQTQNTGRGYIQAAYMLKQVLEEESAYRPRVLYEVLDAIQFDFINWLGESKYQYGLNTIPPSRFAATDSNGLWEYSPFPCGVGLTEGLDIAYSSSMFLWDAMPEPMLLVHIHNMLVQKGYIERPIGLYHALEMLFPTSFFRNGKAPTSDFISAFTARVRETGSRRTLPSQGAPSDRGMYGIADGQANGLFKQLSNIAVYRRAQWNVGRIPDSLLPIDSMLAAIRLGETRRIVDAETGRQRLADTELTAKARASGMDEQILLDMASHLERLHKSKLSQPDVPPSVLNELKESTPNIKIQQPTTSRSNSSKGRTKLSNRELLSFVEWDVFRDVSGSVPLSGISYIGITIAFMMYFDMIEDELKRLKNPVYTRVCTTDDRLTYRQRINLGVGILAGDDEECLVATARVLEQNRSGLVDFVYWGDVEDAAKKEAATKSIRDEFDDPFDDASFHIM
;
A
#
# COMPACT_ATOMS: atom_id res chain seq x y z
N MET A 1 -18.66 14.51 -33.59
CA MET A 1 -19.93 15.06 -33.03
C MET A 1 -21.08 14.15 -33.44
N GLN A 2 -21.96 13.75 -32.51
CA GLN A 2 -23.13 12.92 -32.83
C GLN A 2 -24.19 13.71 -33.61
N LYS A 3 -24.99 13.03 -34.44
CA LYS A 3 -26.10 13.66 -35.18
C LYS A 3 -27.14 14.20 -34.18
N PRO A 4 -27.63 15.44 -34.34
CA PRO A 4 -28.74 15.97 -33.55
C PRO A 4 -29.93 14.99 -33.55
N GLY A 5 -30.55 14.76 -32.38
CA GLY A 5 -31.68 13.83 -32.22
C GLY A 5 -31.30 12.36 -31.95
N THR A 6 -30.02 12.00 -31.92
CA THR A 6 -29.60 10.65 -31.52
C THR A 6 -29.91 10.40 -30.04
N SER A 7 -30.73 9.39 -29.74
CA SER A 7 -31.04 9.01 -28.35
C SER A 7 -29.81 8.48 -27.63
N PHE A 8 -29.31 9.19 -26.61
CA PHE A 8 -28.13 8.81 -25.83
C PHE A 8 -28.47 8.23 -24.44
N ARG A 9 -29.75 8.18 -24.06
CA ARG A 9 -30.18 7.74 -22.72
C ARG A 9 -29.69 6.33 -22.36
N HIS A 10 -29.67 5.41 -23.33
CA HIS A 10 -29.15 4.05 -23.14
C HIS A 10 -27.65 3.99 -22.81
N ARG A 11 -26.90 5.08 -23.02
CA ARG A 11 -25.47 5.20 -22.68
C ARG A 11 -25.23 5.78 -21.29
N ILE A 12 -26.27 6.33 -20.67
CA ILE A 12 -26.20 6.82 -19.28
C ILE A 12 -26.52 5.64 -18.38
N LEU A 13 -25.48 4.93 -17.98
CA LEU A 13 -25.57 3.83 -17.03
C LEU A 13 -25.73 4.39 -15.61
N PRO A 14 -26.36 3.67 -14.67
CA PRO A 14 -26.56 4.16 -13.31
C PRO A 14 -25.27 4.64 -12.62
N HIS A 15 -24.13 3.98 -12.86
CA HIS A 15 -22.84 4.40 -12.30
C HIS A 15 -22.36 5.76 -12.84
N HIS A 16 -22.71 6.11 -14.09
CA HIS A 16 -22.42 7.44 -14.64
C HIS A 16 -23.19 8.56 -13.94
N VAL A 17 -24.33 8.26 -13.30
CA VAL A 17 -25.10 9.23 -12.51
C VAL A 17 -24.64 9.22 -11.06
N PHE A 18 -24.35 8.03 -10.53
CA PHE A 18 -23.91 7.85 -9.15
C PHE A 18 -22.56 8.54 -8.87
N GLN A 19 -21.59 8.45 -9.78
CA GLN A 19 -20.28 9.09 -9.60
C GLN A 19 -20.36 10.63 -9.47
N PRO A 20 -21.02 11.38 -10.38
CA PRO A 20 -21.27 12.81 -10.19
C PRO A 20 -22.04 13.14 -8.92
N GLN A 21 -22.99 12.31 -8.52
CA GLN A 21 -23.72 12.48 -7.27
C GLN A 21 -22.77 12.41 -6.07
N CYS A 22 -21.89 11.40 -6.01
CA CYS A 22 -20.87 11.31 -4.95
C CYS A 22 -19.90 12.50 -4.95
N ILE A 23 -19.49 12.99 -6.13
CA ILE A 23 -18.61 14.18 -6.24
C ILE A 23 -19.31 15.41 -5.67
N LEU A 24 -20.59 15.61 -6.01
CA LEU A 24 -21.38 16.73 -5.53
C LEU A 24 -21.65 16.62 -4.03
N ASP A 25 -22.07 15.45 -3.55
CA ASP A 25 -22.36 15.21 -2.13
C ASP A 25 -21.12 15.39 -1.26
N ALA A 26 -19.97 14.89 -1.70
CA ALA A 26 -18.72 15.08 -1.00
C ALA A 26 -18.31 16.57 -0.96
N LEU A 27 -18.52 17.30 -2.07
CA LEU A 27 -18.28 18.74 -2.12
C LEU A 27 -19.19 19.48 -1.15
N THR A 28 -20.51 19.25 -1.20
CA THR A 28 -21.48 19.95 -0.36
C THR A 28 -21.23 19.69 1.11
N VAL A 29 -21.01 18.43 1.49
CA VAL A 29 -20.70 18.04 2.87
C VAL A 29 -19.40 18.69 3.35
N SER A 30 -18.35 18.71 2.53
CA SER A 30 -17.09 19.37 2.89
C SER A 30 -17.22 20.87 3.12
N ARG A 31 -18.28 21.49 2.58
CA ARG A 31 -18.62 22.90 2.73
C ARG A 31 -19.69 23.13 3.81
N GLY A 32 -19.95 22.12 4.62
CA GLY A 32 -20.89 22.18 5.73
C GLY A 32 -22.35 22.11 5.31
N TRP A 33 -22.64 21.69 4.07
CA TRP A 33 -24.00 21.42 3.64
C TRP A 33 -24.27 19.92 3.57
N SER A 34 -25.09 19.42 4.50
CA SER A 34 -25.49 18.01 4.54
C SER A 34 -27.02 17.86 4.52
N LEU A 35 -27.48 16.64 4.24
CA LEU A 35 -28.90 16.28 4.29
C LEU A 35 -29.17 15.36 5.48
N SER A 36 -29.96 15.83 6.44
CA SER A 36 -30.47 15.04 7.55
C SER A 36 -31.89 14.57 7.23
N PHE A 37 -32.19 13.30 7.52
CA PHE A 37 -33.55 12.76 7.37
C PHE A 37 -34.58 13.51 8.21
N LEU A 38 -34.19 14.00 9.39
CA LEU A 38 -35.09 14.70 10.33
C LEU A 38 -35.13 16.20 10.08
N ARG A 39 -33.96 16.81 9.80
CA ARG A 39 -33.81 18.27 9.72
C ARG A 39 -33.86 18.81 8.29
N GLY A 40 -33.91 17.94 7.28
CA GLY A 40 -33.76 18.35 5.89
C GLY A 40 -32.35 18.86 5.64
N HIS A 41 -32.21 20.05 5.05
CA HIS A 41 -30.89 20.65 4.82
C HIS A 41 -30.29 21.18 6.12
N VAL A 42 -29.08 20.71 6.43
CA VAL A 42 -28.27 21.17 7.55
C VAL A 42 -27.12 21.99 6.99
N LEU A 43 -26.96 23.22 7.48
CA LEU A 43 -25.89 24.14 7.11
C LEU A 43 -25.06 24.44 8.36
N GLU A 44 -23.79 24.04 8.31
CA GLU A 44 -22.80 24.24 9.36
C GLU A 44 -21.56 24.91 8.75
N PRO A 45 -20.71 25.54 9.56
CA PRO A 45 -19.41 25.99 9.08
C PRO A 45 -18.59 24.81 8.53
N PRO A 46 -17.86 24.98 7.41
CA PRO A 46 -16.90 23.98 6.95
C PRO A 46 -15.89 23.62 8.06
N ALA A 47 -15.42 22.38 8.07
CA ALA A 47 -14.42 21.94 9.02
C ALA A 47 -13.17 22.81 8.95
N ALA A 48 -12.74 23.33 10.10
CA ALA A 48 -11.59 24.24 10.19
C ALA A 48 -10.32 23.57 9.65
N GLY A 49 -9.65 24.24 8.71
CA GLY A 49 -8.40 23.75 8.11
C GLY A 49 -8.55 22.54 7.18
N PHE A 50 -9.77 22.09 6.88
CA PHE A 50 -9.97 21.00 5.93
C PHE A 50 -9.67 21.47 4.50
N ARG A 51 -8.70 20.82 3.86
CA ARG A 51 -8.38 21.03 2.45
C ARG A 51 -8.48 19.69 1.70
N PRO A 52 -9.45 19.52 0.78
CA PRO A 52 -9.63 18.28 0.01
C PRO A 52 -8.35 17.71 -0.59
N ARG A 53 -7.50 18.58 -1.14
CA ARG A 53 -6.27 18.21 -1.83
C ARG A 53 -5.07 17.95 -0.91
N ARG A 54 -5.20 18.12 0.42
CA ARG A 54 -4.08 18.01 1.38
C ARG A 54 -3.22 16.76 1.15
N ASP A 55 -3.83 15.59 1.18
CA ASP A 55 -3.09 14.32 1.14
C ASP A 55 -2.51 14.01 -0.24
N VAL A 56 -3.15 14.49 -1.31
CA VAL A 56 -2.60 14.44 -2.67
C VAL A 56 -1.34 15.31 -2.79
N ASP A 57 -1.37 16.51 -2.22
CA ASP A 57 -0.23 17.41 -2.24
C ASP A 57 0.95 16.89 -1.40
N LEU A 58 0.69 16.21 -0.28
CA LEU A 58 1.73 15.55 0.52
C LEU A 58 2.36 14.37 -0.23
N PHE A 59 1.54 13.52 -0.86
CA PHE A 59 2.02 12.39 -1.66
C PHE A 59 2.91 12.85 -2.83
N LEU A 60 2.47 13.88 -3.56
CA LEU A 60 3.20 14.36 -4.73
C LEU A 60 4.39 15.25 -4.37
N ASP A 61 4.23 16.07 -3.32
CA ASP A 61 5.17 17.09 -2.86
C ASP A 61 5.74 17.93 -4.01
N ARG A 62 4.83 18.53 -4.79
CA ARG A 62 5.19 19.32 -5.99
C ARG A 62 6.17 20.46 -5.71
N GLN A 63 6.15 20.98 -4.48
CA GLN A 63 7.00 22.09 -4.05
C GLN A 63 8.30 21.62 -3.42
N THR A 64 8.57 20.31 -3.39
CA THR A 64 9.79 19.70 -2.85
C THR A 64 10.09 20.14 -1.42
N GLN A 65 9.05 20.23 -0.59
CA GLN A 65 9.18 20.66 0.80
C GLN A 65 9.67 19.52 1.70
N ASN A 66 9.46 18.28 1.29
CA ASN A 66 9.77 17.07 2.05
C ASN A 66 10.74 16.18 1.25
N THR A 67 12.03 16.54 1.33
CA THR A 67 13.11 15.83 0.65
C THR A 67 13.02 14.32 0.90
N GLY A 68 13.00 13.53 -0.17
CA GLY A 68 13.01 12.07 -0.11
C GLY A 68 11.65 11.38 0.12
N ARG A 69 10.60 12.14 0.47
CA ARG A 69 9.24 11.60 0.67
C ARG A 69 8.37 11.74 -0.57
N GLY A 70 8.37 12.92 -1.17
CA GLY A 70 7.58 13.25 -2.35
C GLY A 70 7.81 12.35 -3.55
N TYR A 71 6.73 11.81 -4.15
CA TYR A 71 6.86 10.97 -5.34
C TYR A 71 7.50 11.71 -6.51
N ILE A 72 7.11 12.96 -6.78
CA ILE A 72 7.56 13.68 -7.99
C ILE A 72 9.07 13.91 -7.99
N GLN A 73 9.61 14.39 -6.86
CA GLN A 73 11.05 14.63 -6.71
C GLN A 73 11.83 13.32 -6.79
N ALA A 74 11.36 12.28 -6.09
CA ALA A 74 12.00 10.97 -6.11
C ALA A 74 11.98 10.38 -7.53
N ALA A 75 10.86 10.43 -8.25
CA ALA A 75 10.80 9.96 -9.63
C ALA A 75 11.76 10.75 -10.54
N TYR A 76 11.89 12.06 -10.34
CA TYR A 76 12.80 12.89 -11.12
C TYR A 76 14.27 12.51 -10.89
N MET A 77 14.70 12.40 -9.63
CA MET A 77 16.07 12.02 -9.28
C MET A 77 16.41 10.62 -9.80
N LEU A 78 15.52 9.65 -9.64
CA LEU A 78 15.76 8.29 -10.12
C LEU A 78 15.84 8.24 -11.65
N LYS A 79 15.03 9.04 -12.37
CA LYS A 79 15.13 9.15 -13.83
C LYS A 79 16.50 9.63 -14.29
N GLN A 80 17.10 10.61 -13.61
CA GLN A 80 18.44 11.09 -13.94
C GLN A 80 19.48 9.98 -13.84
N VAL A 81 19.45 9.22 -12.73
CA VAL A 81 20.34 8.06 -12.53
C VAL A 81 20.12 6.99 -13.62
N LEU A 82 18.87 6.69 -13.97
CA LEU A 82 18.55 5.71 -15.01
C LEU A 82 18.96 6.18 -16.42
N GLU A 83 18.90 7.48 -16.69
CA GLU A 83 19.29 8.06 -17.98
C GLU A 83 20.81 8.00 -18.17
N GLU A 84 21.57 8.36 -17.14
CA GLU A 84 23.04 8.24 -17.13
C GLU A 84 23.50 6.79 -17.37
N GLU A 85 22.74 5.81 -16.87
CA GLU A 85 23.03 4.38 -16.99
C GLU A 85 22.28 3.66 -18.12
N SER A 86 21.62 4.42 -19.01
CA SER A 86 20.72 3.90 -20.04
C SER A 86 21.36 2.94 -21.04
N ALA A 87 22.70 2.96 -21.19
CA ALA A 87 23.44 2.01 -22.02
C ALA A 87 23.43 0.57 -21.46
N TYR A 88 23.20 0.41 -20.16
CA TYR A 88 23.31 -0.88 -19.45
C TYR A 88 22.05 -1.29 -18.71
N ARG A 89 21.12 -0.36 -18.50
CA ARG A 89 19.81 -0.64 -17.92
C ARG A 89 18.73 -0.77 -18.99
N PRO A 90 17.70 -1.60 -18.74
CA PRO A 90 16.53 -1.63 -19.60
C PRO A 90 15.86 -0.26 -19.65
N ARG A 91 15.79 0.33 -20.85
CA ARG A 91 15.14 1.64 -21.10
C ARG A 91 13.68 1.69 -20.61
N VAL A 92 13.01 0.54 -20.58
CA VAL A 92 11.64 0.40 -20.07
C VAL A 92 11.47 0.91 -18.63
N LEU A 93 12.51 0.83 -17.79
CA LEU A 93 12.45 1.35 -16.42
C LEU A 93 12.28 2.87 -16.40
N TYR A 94 13.04 3.57 -17.24
CA TYR A 94 12.91 5.01 -17.43
C TYR A 94 11.55 5.37 -18.04
N GLU A 95 11.13 4.67 -19.09
CA GLU A 95 9.86 4.95 -19.80
C GLU A 95 8.63 4.78 -18.90
N VAL A 96 8.61 3.75 -18.06
CA VAL A 96 7.53 3.53 -17.07
C VAL A 96 7.51 4.68 -16.05
N LEU A 97 8.67 5.05 -15.50
CA LEU A 97 8.76 6.10 -14.50
C LEU A 97 8.39 7.48 -15.07
N ASP A 98 8.80 7.76 -16.31
CA ASP A 98 8.46 8.98 -17.06
C ASP A 98 6.96 9.09 -17.32
N ALA A 99 6.32 8.01 -17.80
CA ALA A 99 4.88 7.98 -18.05
C ALA A 99 4.07 8.22 -16.77
N ILE A 100 4.44 7.55 -15.66
CA ILE A 100 3.74 7.72 -14.38
C ILE A 100 3.94 9.14 -13.83
N GLN A 101 5.17 9.65 -13.85
CA GLN A 101 5.45 11.01 -13.40
C GLN A 101 4.67 12.04 -14.22
N PHE A 102 4.61 11.87 -15.54
CA PHE A 102 3.81 12.72 -16.41
C PHE A 102 2.34 12.73 -15.99
N ASP A 103 1.75 11.56 -15.74
CA ASP A 103 0.34 11.48 -15.39
C ASP A 103 0.05 12.06 -13.99
N PHE A 104 0.94 11.84 -13.01
CA PHE A 104 0.80 12.45 -11.69
C PHE A 104 0.88 13.97 -11.73
N ILE A 105 1.80 14.53 -12.52
CA ILE A 105 1.93 15.98 -12.68
C ILE A 105 0.66 16.58 -13.32
N ASN A 106 0.13 15.92 -14.35
CA ASN A 106 -0.91 16.50 -15.20
C ASN A 106 -2.35 16.16 -14.78
N TRP A 107 -2.57 15.11 -13.97
CA TRP A 107 -3.92 14.57 -13.72
C TRP A 107 -4.26 14.30 -12.25
N LEU A 108 -3.30 14.20 -11.33
CA LEU A 108 -3.58 13.85 -9.94
C LEU A 108 -3.59 15.09 -9.04
N GLY A 109 -4.74 15.57 -8.58
CA GLY A 109 -4.82 16.78 -7.77
C GLY A 109 -4.83 18.08 -8.58
N GLU A 110 -4.52 17.99 -9.88
CA GLU A 110 -4.67 19.08 -10.84
C GLU A 110 -5.14 18.48 -12.17
N SER A 111 -5.75 19.30 -13.01
CA SER A 111 -6.05 18.90 -14.38
C SER A 111 -5.30 19.78 -15.36
N LYS A 112 -4.63 19.16 -16.33
CA LYS A 112 -4.06 19.83 -17.50
C LYS A 112 -5.09 20.72 -18.24
N TYR A 113 -6.38 20.45 -18.08
CA TYR A 113 -7.46 21.21 -18.71
C TYR A 113 -7.99 22.38 -17.87
N GLN A 114 -7.44 22.65 -16.68
CA GLN A 114 -7.97 23.69 -15.78
C GLN A 114 -8.02 25.08 -16.42
N TYR A 115 -7.04 25.39 -17.27
CA TYR A 115 -6.96 26.65 -18.03
C TYR A 115 -7.58 26.59 -19.43
N GLY A 116 -8.17 25.45 -19.80
CA GLY A 116 -8.67 25.19 -21.15
C GLY A 116 -7.57 24.83 -22.15
N LEU A 117 -7.98 24.33 -23.31
CA LEU A 117 -7.15 24.09 -24.48
C LEU A 117 -7.80 24.75 -25.70
N ASN A 118 -7.13 24.76 -26.85
CA ASN A 118 -7.66 25.33 -28.09
C ASN A 118 -9.09 24.87 -28.44
N THR A 119 -9.46 23.64 -28.06
CA THR A 119 -10.77 23.04 -28.31
C THR A 119 -11.60 22.79 -27.05
N ILE A 120 -11.06 23.08 -25.86
CA ILE A 120 -11.70 22.79 -24.57
C ILE A 120 -11.81 24.09 -23.78
N PRO A 121 -13.02 24.56 -23.42
CA PRO A 121 -13.15 25.80 -22.65
C PRO A 121 -12.47 25.66 -21.28
N PRO A 122 -12.01 26.78 -20.69
CA PRO A 122 -11.45 26.79 -19.34
C PRO A 122 -12.47 26.35 -18.29
N SER A 123 -11.96 26.01 -17.11
CA SER A 123 -12.81 25.66 -15.96
C SER A 123 -13.85 26.74 -15.68
N ARG A 124 -15.07 26.31 -15.33
CA ARG A 124 -16.11 27.25 -14.87
C ARG A 124 -15.76 27.93 -13.55
N PHE A 125 -14.81 27.37 -12.81
CA PHE A 125 -14.28 27.97 -11.59
C PHE A 125 -13.14 28.97 -11.86
N ALA A 126 -12.73 29.20 -13.12
CA ALA A 126 -11.55 30.00 -13.48
C ALA A 126 -11.53 31.44 -12.91
N ALA A 127 -12.69 32.02 -12.57
CA ALA A 127 -12.76 33.32 -11.91
C ALA A 127 -12.28 33.33 -10.45
N THR A 128 -12.18 32.17 -9.82
CA THR A 128 -11.78 32.01 -8.41
C THR A 128 -10.63 31.03 -8.27
N ASP A 129 -10.80 29.82 -8.82
CA ASP A 129 -9.83 28.74 -8.79
C ASP A 129 -10.03 27.84 -10.02
N SER A 130 -9.12 27.89 -10.98
CA SER A 130 -9.22 27.05 -12.19
C SER A 130 -9.24 25.55 -11.87
N ASN A 131 -8.69 25.14 -10.71
CA ASN A 131 -8.62 23.78 -10.22
C ASN A 131 -9.81 23.39 -9.30
N GLY A 132 -10.91 24.15 -9.32
CA GLY A 132 -12.02 24.02 -8.38
C GLY A 132 -12.60 22.60 -8.17
N LEU A 133 -12.50 21.68 -9.13
CA LEU A 133 -12.93 20.28 -8.93
C LEU A 133 -12.13 19.60 -7.81
N TRP A 134 -10.80 19.73 -7.84
CA TRP A 134 -9.90 19.13 -6.85
C TRP A 134 -9.81 19.95 -5.57
N GLU A 135 -9.99 21.27 -5.66
CA GLU A 135 -9.94 22.16 -4.49
C GLU A 135 -11.20 22.11 -3.63
N TYR A 136 -12.33 21.71 -4.23
CA TYR A 136 -13.62 21.73 -3.54
C TYR A 136 -14.20 20.36 -3.25
N SER A 137 -13.91 19.33 -4.03
CA SER A 137 -14.46 17.98 -3.79
C SER A 137 -13.39 17.03 -3.26
N PRO A 138 -13.57 16.45 -2.05
CA PRO A 138 -12.64 15.44 -1.53
C PRO A 138 -12.79 14.07 -2.19
N PHE A 139 -13.91 13.81 -2.88
CA PHE A 139 -14.14 12.55 -3.58
C PHE A 139 -13.07 12.24 -4.66
N PRO A 140 -12.84 13.12 -5.67
CA PRO A 140 -11.79 12.88 -6.65
C PRO A 140 -10.40 12.86 -6.02
N CYS A 141 -10.16 13.61 -4.94
CA CYS A 141 -8.90 13.57 -4.20
C CYS A 141 -8.64 12.17 -3.61
N GLY A 142 -9.61 11.60 -2.88
CA GLY A 142 -9.48 10.28 -2.28
C GLY A 142 -9.36 9.16 -3.31
N VAL A 143 -10.20 9.17 -4.35
CA VAL A 143 -10.16 8.19 -5.44
C VAL A 143 -8.84 8.30 -6.20
N GLY A 144 -8.45 9.50 -6.62
CA GLY A 144 -7.21 9.73 -7.35
C GLY A 144 -5.97 9.36 -6.54
N LEU A 145 -5.93 9.67 -5.25
CA LEU A 145 -4.84 9.28 -4.37
C LEU A 145 -4.75 7.77 -4.22
N THR A 146 -5.87 7.08 -4.00
CA THR A 146 -5.91 5.61 -3.91
C THR A 146 -5.35 4.96 -5.18
N GLU A 147 -5.75 5.47 -6.35
CA GLU A 147 -5.22 4.98 -7.62
C GLU A 147 -3.73 5.30 -7.81
N GLY A 148 -3.29 6.49 -7.38
CA GLY A 148 -1.90 6.92 -7.44
C GLY A 148 -0.99 6.07 -6.54
N LEU A 149 -1.43 5.75 -5.32
CA LEU A 149 -0.66 4.92 -4.37
C LEU A 149 -0.48 3.49 -4.89
N ASP A 150 -1.52 2.89 -5.48
CA ASP A 150 -1.42 1.58 -6.13
C ASP A 150 -0.43 1.58 -7.32
N ILE A 151 -0.51 2.61 -8.17
CA ILE A 151 0.42 2.78 -9.30
C ILE A 151 1.86 2.94 -8.80
N ALA A 152 2.07 3.80 -7.80
CA ALA A 152 3.38 4.08 -7.22
C ALA A 152 4.00 2.83 -6.56
N TYR A 153 3.20 2.09 -5.79
CA TYR A 153 3.62 0.84 -5.17
C TYR A 153 3.99 -0.20 -6.23
N SER A 154 3.08 -0.46 -7.18
CA SER A 154 3.25 -1.51 -8.19
C SER A 154 4.45 -1.24 -9.11
N SER A 155 4.63 0.01 -9.54
CA SER A 155 5.78 0.41 -10.36
C SER A 155 7.10 0.34 -9.59
N SER A 156 7.09 0.65 -8.30
CA SER A 156 8.28 0.51 -7.45
C SER A 156 8.68 -0.95 -7.28
N MET A 157 7.72 -1.85 -7.06
CA MET A 157 8.00 -3.28 -6.97
C MET A 157 8.54 -3.84 -8.29
N PHE A 158 8.00 -3.38 -9.43
CA PHE A 158 8.55 -3.68 -10.76
C PHE A 158 10.00 -3.20 -10.90
N LEU A 159 10.31 -1.97 -10.46
CA LEU A 159 11.67 -1.45 -10.47
C LEU A 159 12.61 -2.28 -9.58
N TRP A 160 12.19 -2.62 -8.37
CA TRP A 160 12.97 -3.45 -7.43
C TRP A 160 13.22 -4.86 -7.94
N ASP A 161 12.33 -5.41 -8.75
CA ASP A 161 12.53 -6.72 -9.37
C ASP A 161 13.60 -6.67 -10.49
N ALA A 162 13.71 -5.53 -11.16
CA ALA A 162 14.68 -5.29 -12.23
C ALA A 162 16.02 -4.73 -11.74
N MET A 163 16.05 -4.07 -10.57
CA MET A 163 17.22 -3.42 -10.00
C MET A 163 17.90 -4.32 -8.94
N PRO A 164 19.22 -4.55 -9.04
CA PRO A 164 19.95 -5.37 -8.08
C PRO A 164 20.20 -4.65 -6.74
N GLU A 165 20.22 -3.31 -6.72
CA GLU A 165 20.69 -2.52 -5.58
C GLU A 165 19.86 -2.74 -4.29
N PRO A 166 18.52 -2.75 -4.32
CA PRO A 166 17.73 -3.04 -3.12
C PRO A 166 18.01 -4.42 -2.54
N MET A 167 18.17 -5.44 -3.39
CA MET A 167 18.49 -6.79 -2.94
C MET A 167 19.89 -6.84 -2.31
N LEU A 168 20.88 -6.24 -2.97
CA LEU A 168 22.27 -6.27 -2.49
C LEU A 168 22.43 -5.59 -1.14
N LEU A 169 21.90 -4.37 -0.95
CA LEU A 169 22.11 -3.64 0.30
C LEU A 169 21.41 -4.29 1.49
N VAL A 170 20.22 -4.87 1.32
CA VAL A 170 19.56 -5.63 2.39
C VAL A 170 20.39 -6.85 2.78
N HIS A 171 20.92 -7.60 1.82
CA HIS A 171 21.80 -8.75 2.11
C HIS A 171 23.13 -8.34 2.75
N ILE A 172 23.73 -7.24 2.30
CA ILE A 172 24.97 -6.69 2.87
C ILE A 172 24.73 -6.23 4.31
N HIS A 173 23.64 -5.50 4.56
CA HIS A 173 23.25 -5.07 5.90
C HIS A 173 23.08 -6.27 6.84
N ASN A 174 22.30 -7.28 6.45
CA ASN A 174 22.15 -8.50 7.25
C ASN A 174 23.51 -9.17 7.53
N MET A 175 24.38 -9.30 6.52
CA MET A 175 25.72 -9.87 6.73
C MET A 175 26.53 -9.08 7.76
N LEU A 176 26.55 -7.76 7.67
CA LEU A 176 27.33 -6.90 8.55
C LEU A 176 26.82 -6.96 9.99
N VAL A 177 25.50 -7.10 10.19
CA VAL A 177 24.89 -7.35 11.52
C VAL A 177 25.31 -8.73 12.05
N GLN A 178 25.14 -9.80 11.26
CA GLN A 178 25.46 -11.16 11.70
C GLN A 178 26.95 -11.35 12.01
N LYS A 179 27.83 -10.65 11.29
CA LYS A 179 29.28 -10.65 11.55
C LYS A 179 29.71 -9.69 12.67
N GLY A 180 28.79 -8.89 13.23
CA GLY A 180 29.08 -7.98 14.34
C GLY A 180 29.78 -6.66 13.96
N TYR A 181 29.83 -6.30 12.68
CA TYR A 181 30.34 -4.99 12.23
C TYR A 181 29.31 -3.86 12.45
N ILE A 182 28.03 -4.22 12.55
CA ILE A 182 26.95 -3.31 12.93
C ILE A 182 26.31 -3.88 14.20
N GLU A 183 26.44 -3.18 15.33
CA GLU A 183 25.97 -3.67 16.63
C GLU A 183 24.44 -3.79 16.72
N ARG A 184 23.72 -2.88 16.07
CA ARG A 184 22.26 -2.82 16.09
C ARG A 184 21.72 -2.69 14.66
N PRO A 185 20.71 -3.49 14.27
CA PRO A 185 20.07 -3.35 12.96
C PRO A 185 19.67 -1.90 12.67
N ILE A 186 19.85 -1.48 11.41
CA ILE A 186 19.46 -0.16 10.96
C ILE A 186 17.98 -0.24 10.57
N GLY A 187 17.18 0.73 11.05
CA GLY A 187 15.72 0.67 11.02
C GLY A 187 15.13 0.46 9.62
N LEU A 188 15.67 1.14 8.59
CA LEU A 188 15.22 0.99 7.21
C LEU A 188 15.34 -0.45 6.71
N TYR A 189 16.54 -1.04 6.78
CA TYR A 189 16.78 -2.39 6.27
C TYR A 189 15.98 -3.43 7.03
N HIS A 190 15.99 -3.34 8.36
CA HIS A 190 15.22 -4.26 9.20
C HIS A 190 13.71 -4.19 8.90
N ALA A 191 13.16 -2.98 8.71
CA ALA A 191 11.76 -2.83 8.32
C ALA A 191 11.46 -3.44 6.94
N LEU A 192 12.36 -3.30 5.96
CA LEU A 192 12.18 -3.92 4.64
C LEU A 192 12.24 -5.45 4.69
N GLU A 193 13.10 -6.02 5.53
CA GLU A 193 13.15 -7.46 5.79
C GLU A 193 11.83 -7.95 6.39
N MET A 194 11.22 -7.18 7.30
CA MET A 194 9.93 -7.49 7.91
C MET A 194 8.75 -7.34 6.94
N LEU A 195 8.78 -6.33 6.06
CA LEU A 195 7.73 -6.10 5.07
C LEU A 195 7.76 -7.12 3.94
N PHE A 196 8.96 -7.55 3.52
CA PHE A 196 9.16 -8.41 2.36
C PHE A 196 10.09 -9.61 2.63
N PRO A 197 9.83 -10.41 3.69
CA PRO A 197 10.77 -11.43 4.16
C PRO A 197 11.04 -12.46 3.05
N THR A 198 9.98 -12.94 2.42
CA THR A 198 10.07 -13.94 1.35
C THR A 198 10.57 -13.38 0.03
N SER A 199 10.59 -12.05 -0.14
CA SER A 199 11.12 -11.41 -1.34
C SER A 199 12.65 -11.33 -1.26
N PHE A 200 13.18 -10.91 -0.12
CA PHE A 200 14.63 -10.79 0.11
C PHE A 200 15.29 -12.13 0.43
N PHE A 201 14.63 -12.99 1.21
CA PHE A 201 15.24 -14.23 1.69
C PHE A 201 14.42 -15.47 1.36
N ARG A 202 15.13 -16.58 1.15
CA ARG A 202 14.50 -17.86 0.87
C ARG A 202 13.67 -18.30 2.07
N ASN A 203 12.40 -18.61 1.83
CA ASN A 203 11.42 -18.96 2.88
C ASN A 203 11.29 -17.89 3.99
N GLY A 204 11.65 -16.64 3.72
CA GLY A 204 11.57 -15.55 4.69
C GLY A 204 12.61 -15.59 5.81
N LYS A 205 13.68 -16.38 5.68
CA LYS A 205 14.70 -16.53 6.71
C LYS A 205 16.02 -15.90 6.29
N ALA A 206 16.41 -14.83 7.00
CA ALA A 206 17.71 -14.19 6.80
C ALA A 206 18.86 -15.18 7.07
N PRO A 207 19.88 -15.24 6.21
CA PRO A 207 21.02 -16.12 6.42
C PRO A 207 21.89 -15.62 7.58
N THR A 208 22.42 -16.55 8.37
CA THR A 208 23.40 -16.27 9.45
C THR A 208 24.84 -16.56 9.02
N SER A 209 25.03 -17.30 7.91
CA SER A 209 26.31 -17.63 7.29
C SER A 209 26.13 -17.78 5.77
N ASP A 210 27.25 -17.99 5.05
CA ASP A 210 27.25 -18.30 3.62
C ASP A 210 26.46 -17.30 2.76
N PHE A 211 26.63 -16.01 3.06
CA PHE A 211 25.83 -14.90 2.52
C PHE A 211 25.82 -14.86 0.98
N ILE A 212 26.96 -15.08 0.30
CA ILE A 212 27.00 -15.18 -1.16
C ILE A 212 26.11 -16.30 -1.68
N SER A 213 26.19 -17.48 -1.08
CA SER A 213 25.43 -18.65 -1.52
C SER A 213 23.94 -18.41 -1.33
N ALA A 214 23.55 -17.82 -0.20
CA ALA A 214 22.17 -17.44 0.09
C ALA A 214 21.64 -16.39 -0.91
N PHE A 215 22.40 -15.32 -1.16
CA PHE A 215 22.07 -14.30 -2.17
C PHE A 215 21.94 -14.91 -3.57
N THR A 216 22.93 -15.70 -3.99
CA THR A 216 22.96 -16.32 -5.32
C THR A 216 21.80 -17.29 -5.51
N ALA A 217 21.49 -18.11 -4.51
CA ALA A 217 20.35 -19.01 -4.54
C ALA A 217 19.05 -18.22 -4.75
N ARG A 218 18.88 -17.11 -4.00
CA ARG A 218 17.69 -16.28 -4.10
C ARG A 218 17.52 -15.64 -5.48
N VAL A 219 18.57 -15.04 -6.02
CA VAL A 219 18.52 -14.41 -7.35
C VAL A 219 18.29 -15.44 -8.46
N ARG A 220 18.83 -16.66 -8.32
CA ARG A 220 18.69 -17.75 -9.31
C ARG A 220 17.33 -18.43 -9.32
N GLU A 221 16.60 -18.47 -8.21
CA GLU A 221 15.22 -19.03 -8.16
C GLU A 221 14.29 -18.42 -9.24
N THR A 222 14.56 -17.19 -9.64
CA THR A 222 13.80 -16.44 -10.65
C THR A 222 14.39 -16.46 -12.07
N GLY A 223 15.59 -17.03 -12.25
CA GLY A 223 16.41 -16.87 -13.45
C GLY A 223 15.82 -17.36 -14.78
N SER A 224 14.69 -18.07 -14.78
CA SER A 224 14.04 -18.58 -16.01
C SER A 224 12.80 -17.79 -16.47
N ARG A 225 12.36 -16.75 -15.75
CA ARG A 225 11.17 -15.93 -16.09
C ARG A 225 11.43 -14.43 -16.32
N ARG A 226 12.70 -14.00 -16.32
CA ARG A 226 13.09 -12.60 -16.56
C ARG A 226 13.00 -12.22 -18.05
N THR A 227 11.80 -12.22 -18.60
CA THR A 227 11.54 -11.47 -19.83
C THR A 227 10.85 -10.18 -19.43
N LEU A 228 11.64 -9.13 -19.20
CA LEU A 228 11.11 -7.78 -19.28
C LEU A 228 10.37 -7.67 -20.62
N PRO A 229 9.13 -7.16 -20.66
CA PRO A 229 8.38 -7.08 -21.90
C PRO A 229 9.22 -6.34 -22.94
N SER A 230 9.42 -6.97 -24.10
CA SER A 230 10.17 -6.37 -25.21
C SER A 230 9.48 -5.07 -25.63
N GLN A 231 10.26 -4.02 -25.93
CA GLN A 231 9.75 -2.80 -26.54
C GLN A 231 8.83 -3.16 -27.71
N GLY A 232 7.53 -2.88 -27.59
CA GLY A 232 6.57 -3.02 -28.68
C GLY A 232 5.41 -4.00 -28.48
N ALA A 233 5.24 -4.68 -27.35
CA ALA A 233 3.97 -5.36 -27.06
C ALA A 233 2.99 -4.36 -26.43
N PRO A 234 1.94 -3.89 -27.14
CA PRO A 234 0.92 -3.08 -26.51
C PRO A 234 0.17 -3.98 -25.54
N SER A 235 0.36 -3.76 -24.24
CA SER A 235 -0.64 -4.23 -23.29
C SER A 235 -1.89 -3.38 -23.55
N ASP A 236 -3.08 -3.98 -23.58
CA ASP A 236 -4.36 -3.25 -23.62
C ASP A 236 -4.49 -2.24 -22.44
N ARG A 237 -3.59 -2.31 -21.46
CA ARG A 237 -3.50 -1.46 -20.26
C ARG A 237 -2.37 -0.42 -20.31
N GLY A 238 -1.65 -0.27 -21.43
CA GLY A 238 -0.54 0.69 -21.56
C GLY A 238 0.66 0.39 -20.63
N MET A 239 1.44 1.44 -20.30
CA MET A 239 2.62 1.35 -19.41
C MET A 239 2.29 0.89 -17.99
N TYR A 240 1.06 1.14 -17.53
CA TYR A 240 0.54 0.66 -16.23
C TYR A 240 0.39 -0.87 -16.17
N GLY A 241 0.11 -1.50 -17.31
CA GLY A 241 0.07 -2.97 -17.39
C GLY A 241 1.46 -3.62 -17.32
N ILE A 242 2.52 -2.89 -17.67
CA ILE A 242 3.90 -3.36 -17.58
C ILE A 242 4.36 -3.41 -16.12
N ALA A 243 3.91 -2.45 -15.31
CA ALA A 243 4.17 -2.37 -13.88
C ALA A 243 3.28 -3.32 -13.03
N ASP A 244 2.56 -4.27 -13.64
CA ASP A 244 1.71 -5.20 -12.90
C ASP A 244 2.59 -6.20 -12.10
N GLY A 245 2.65 -6.01 -10.78
CA GLY A 245 3.54 -6.76 -9.88
C GLY A 245 3.35 -8.28 -9.86
N GLN A 246 2.31 -8.84 -10.48
CA GLN A 246 2.16 -10.30 -10.66
C GLN A 246 3.17 -10.89 -11.66
N ALA A 247 3.71 -10.08 -12.57
CA ALA A 247 4.76 -10.50 -13.50
C ALA A 247 6.15 -10.53 -12.85
N ASN A 248 6.31 -9.92 -11.67
CA ASN A 248 7.59 -9.86 -10.96
C ASN A 248 8.07 -11.25 -10.56
N GLY A 249 9.37 -11.46 -10.54
CA GLY A 249 9.99 -12.70 -10.08
C GLY A 249 10.00 -12.84 -8.56
N LEU A 250 10.47 -11.81 -7.87
CA LEU A 250 10.78 -11.76 -6.44
C LEU A 250 9.75 -10.95 -5.68
N PHE A 251 9.50 -9.70 -6.10
CA PHE A 251 8.61 -8.76 -5.40
C PHE A 251 7.17 -8.87 -5.90
N LYS A 252 6.50 -9.98 -5.53
CA LYS A 252 5.12 -10.31 -5.96
C LYS A 252 4.03 -9.86 -5.00
N GLN A 253 4.41 -9.41 -3.79
CA GLN A 253 3.48 -9.02 -2.76
C GLN A 253 2.65 -7.83 -3.22
N LEU A 254 1.34 -7.92 -3.02
CA LEU A 254 0.40 -6.87 -3.36
C LEU A 254 0.05 -6.09 -2.11
N SER A 255 -0.11 -4.77 -2.25
CA SER A 255 -0.74 -3.95 -1.21
C SER A 255 -2.24 -4.27 -1.15
N ASN A 256 -2.90 -3.98 -0.02
CA ASN A 256 -4.34 -4.22 0.10
C ASN A 256 -5.11 -3.45 -0.98
N ILE A 257 -4.76 -2.18 -1.21
CA ILE A 257 -5.39 -1.36 -2.26
C ILE A 257 -5.29 -2.04 -3.62
N ALA A 258 -4.11 -2.59 -3.97
CA ALA A 258 -3.91 -3.29 -5.23
C ALA A 258 -4.79 -4.55 -5.35
N VAL A 259 -4.97 -5.30 -4.26
CA VAL A 259 -5.85 -6.47 -4.21
C VAL A 259 -7.31 -6.06 -4.45
N TYR A 260 -7.80 -5.04 -3.74
CA TYR A 260 -9.17 -4.55 -3.87
C TYR A 260 -9.45 -3.97 -5.26
N ARG A 261 -8.54 -3.16 -5.80
CA ARG A 261 -8.69 -2.55 -7.13
C ARG A 261 -8.74 -3.59 -8.24
N ARG A 262 -7.87 -4.61 -8.19
CA ARG A 262 -7.90 -5.73 -9.17
C ARG A 262 -9.21 -6.49 -9.13
N ALA A 263 -9.82 -6.63 -7.95
CA ALA A 263 -11.14 -7.21 -7.78
C ALA A 263 -12.30 -6.26 -8.14
N GLN A 264 -12.01 -5.05 -8.62
CA GLN A 264 -12.99 -3.97 -8.87
C GLN A 264 -13.82 -3.65 -7.63
N TRP A 265 -13.17 -3.66 -6.45
CA TRP A 265 -13.80 -3.47 -5.15
C TRP A 265 -14.90 -4.48 -4.81
N ASN A 266 -15.00 -5.58 -5.57
CA ASN A 266 -15.86 -6.70 -5.23
C ASN A 266 -15.06 -7.73 -4.42
N VAL A 267 -15.22 -7.66 -3.10
CA VAL A 267 -14.51 -8.53 -2.16
C VAL A 267 -14.74 -10.01 -2.41
N GLY A 268 -15.88 -10.41 -2.98
CA GLY A 268 -16.18 -11.80 -3.32
C GLY A 268 -15.36 -12.34 -4.50
N ARG A 269 -14.71 -11.46 -5.28
CA ARG A 269 -13.81 -11.85 -6.38
C ARG A 269 -12.37 -12.03 -5.93
N ILE A 270 -12.01 -11.62 -4.72
CA ILE A 270 -10.65 -11.75 -4.20
C ILE A 270 -10.42 -13.21 -3.78
N PRO A 271 -9.43 -13.93 -4.35
CA PRO A 271 -9.08 -15.27 -3.89
C PRO A 271 -8.33 -15.23 -2.54
N ASP A 272 -8.46 -16.28 -1.73
CA ASP A 272 -7.80 -16.39 -0.41
C ASP A 272 -6.26 -16.32 -0.51
N SER A 273 -5.68 -16.84 -1.59
CA SER A 273 -4.25 -16.80 -1.87
C SER A 273 -3.65 -15.39 -1.82
N LEU A 274 -4.41 -14.39 -2.27
CA LEU A 274 -3.96 -12.99 -2.38
C LEU A 274 -4.22 -12.17 -1.12
N LEU A 275 -5.00 -12.68 -0.16
CA LEU A 275 -5.29 -11.96 1.08
C LEU A 275 -4.12 -12.06 2.06
N PRO A 276 -3.55 -10.93 2.52
CA PRO A 276 -2.67 -10.93 3.69
C PRO A 276 -3.41 -11.52 4.90
N ILE A 277 -2.73 -12.35 5.69
CA ILE A 277 -3.36 -13.03 6.84
C ILE A 277 -3.81 -12.03 7.91
N ASP A 278 -3.11 -10.91 8.01
CA ASP A 278 -3.39 -9.80 8.90
C ASP A 278 -4.43 -8.81 8.32
N SER A 279 -5.02 -9.08 7.15
CA SER A 279 -6.14 -8.28 6.64
C SER A 279 -7.43 -8.58 7.39
N MET A 280 -8.25 -7.56 7.56
CA MET A 280 -9.58 -7.67 8.15
C MET A 280 -10.50 -8.57 7.31
N LEU A 281 -10.37 -8.52 5.98
CA LEU A 281 -11.09 -9.45 5.11
C LEU A 281 -10.65 -10.91 5.30
N ALA A 282 -9.36 -11.17 5.54
CA ALA A 282 -8.91 -12.52 5.91
C ALA A 282 -9.49 -12.95 7.25
N ALA A 283 -9.47 -12.07 8.25
CA ALA A 283 -10.06 -12.34 9.56
C ALA A 283 -11.55 -12.73 9.44
N ILE A 284 -12.34 -11.96 8.67
CA ILE A 284 -13.76 -12.26 8.40
C ILE A 284 -13.93 -13.65 7.78
N ARG A 285 -13.15 -13.98 6.74
CA ARG A 285 -13.25 -15.28 6.05
C ARG A 285 -12.81 -16.44 6.94
N LEU A 286 -11.81 -16.24 7.80
CA LEU A 286 -11.43 -17.20 8.83
C LEU A 286 -12.57 -17.41 9.83
N GLY A 287 -13.22 -16.33 10.28
CA GLY A 287 -14.40 -16.38 11.15
C GLY A 287 -15.60 -17.12 10.52
N GLU A 288 -15.78 -17.02 9.21
CA GLU A 288 -16.81 -17.75 8.47
C GLU A 288 -16.46 -19.23 8.22
N THR A 289 -15.18 -19.62 8.39
CA THR A 289 -14.69 -20.98 8.13
C THR A 289 -15.33 -21.98 9.09
N ARG A 290 -15.62 -23.19 8.57
CA ARG A 290 -16.35 -24.20 9.34
C ARG A 290 -15.49 -24.72 10.48
N ARG A 291 -16.01 -24.70 11.71
CA ARG A 291 -15.42 -25.45 12.84
C ARG A 291 -15.70 -26.94 12.67
N ILE A 292 -14.67 -27.76 12.77
CA ILE A 292 -14.70 -29.22 12.73
C ILE A 292 -14.07 -29.77 14.02
N VAL A 293 -14.44 -30.99 14.39
CA VAL A 293 -13.79 -31.71 15.49
C VAL A 293 -12.79 -32.65 14.85
N ASP A 294 -11.53 -32.53 15.25
CA ASP A 294 -10.46 -33.39 14.78
C ASP A 294 -10.70 -34.84 15.27
N ALA A 295 -10.71 -35.79 14.33
CA ALA A 295 -11.06 -37.18 14.63
C ALA A 295 -10.00 -37.91 15.47
N GLU A 296 -8.74 -37.47 15.41
CA GLU A 296 -7.62 -38.11 16.10
C GLU A 296 -7.40 -37.52 17.50
N THR A 297 -7.57 -36.20 17.64
CA THR A 297 -7.28 -35.47 18.88
C THR A 297 -8.53 -35.09 19.69
N GLY A 298 -9.72 -35.17 19.09
CA GLY A 298 -10.98 -34.75 19.69
C GLY A 298 -11.11 -33.24 19.91
N ARG A 299 -10.13 -32.43 19.46
CA ARG A 299 -10.10 -30.98 19.64
C ARG A 299 -10.84 -30.28 18.50
N GLN A 300 -11.38 -29.09 18.78
CA GLN A 300 -11.96 -28.25 17.73
C GLN A 300 -10.84 -27.65 16.88
N ARG A 301 -11.07 -27.58 15.57
CA ARG A 301 -10.23 -26.87 14.61
C ARG A 301 -11.05 -26.27 13.48
N LEU A 302 -10.52 -25.30 12.75
CA LEU A 302 -11.08 -24.81 11.51
C LEU A 302 -10.84 -25.82 10.38
N ALA A 303 -11.83 -25.95 9.50
CA ALA A 303 -11.74 -26.76 8.30
C ALA A 303 -10.58 -26.30 7.42
N ASP A 304 -9.93 -27.26 6.76
CA ASP A 304 -8.77 -26.99 5.92
C ASP A 304 -9.18 -26.24 4.64
N THR A 305 -8.95 -24.94 4.66
CA THR A 305 -9.03 -24.02 3.54
C THR A 305 -7.64 -23.47 3.22
N GLU A 306 -7.46 -22.90 2.02
CA GLU A 306 -6.22 -22.23 1.64
C GLU A 306 -5.82 -21.14 2.67
N LEU A 307 -6.79 -20.38 3.18
CA LEU A 307 -6.57 -19.33 4.16
C LEU A 307 -6.12 -19.90 5.53
N THR A 308 -6.74 -20.98 6.01
CA THR A 308 -6.30 -21.63 7.26
C THR A 308 -4.92 -22.27 7.13
N ALA A 309 -4.60 -22.86 5.97
CA ALA A 309 -3.27 -23.40 5.71
C ALA A 309 -2.20 -22.30 5.70
N LYS A 310 -2.51 -21.15 5.09
CA LYS A 310 -1.65 -19.97 5.08
C LYS A 310 -1.45 -19.39 6.49
N ALA A 311 -2.52 -19.27 7.28
CA ALA A 311 -2.43 -18.80 8.66
C ALA A 311 -1.56 -19.71 9.55
N ARG A 312 -1.70 -21.03 9.41
CA ARG A 312 -0.85 -22.02 10.11
C ARG A 312 0.60 -21.94 9.67
N ALA A 313 0.85 -21.75 8.37
CA ALA A 313 2.20 -21.55 7.84
C ALA A 313 2.85 -20.25 8.35
N SER A 314 2.05 -19.24 8.67
CA SER A 314 2.47 -18.01 9.35
C SER A 314 2.66 -18.16 10.87
N GLY A 315 2.50 -19.37 11.42
CA GLY A 315 2.75 -19.66 12.84
C GLY A 315 1.54 -19.47 13.76
N MET A 316 0.34 -19.24 13.22
CA MET A 316 -0.89 -19.19 14.04
C MET A 316 -1.30 -20.60 14.47
N ASP A 317 -1.37 -20.82 15.79
CA ASP A 317 -1.90 -22.05 16.33
C ASP A 317 -3.44 -22.11 16.24
N GLU A 318 -3.99 -23.30 16.50
CA GLU A 318 -5.43 -23.53 16.34
C GLU A 318 -6.26 -22.79 17.41
N GLN A 319 -5.68 -22.47 18.57
CA GLN A 319 -6.37 -21.73 19.61
C GLN A 319 -6.54 -20.27 19.18
N ILE A 320 -5.49 -19.64 18.65
CA ILE A 320 -5.51 -18.29 18.08
C ILE A 320 -6.56 -18.19 16.97
N LEU A 321 -6.58 -19.16 16.05
CA LEU A 321 -7.55 -19.18 14.95
C LEU A 321 -9.00 -19.25 15.44
N LEU A 322 -9.27 -20.06 16.48
CA LEU A 322 -10.60 -20.19 17.06
C LEU A 322 -11.00 -18.94 17.87
N ASP A 323 -10.04 -18.29 18.54
CA ASP A 323 -10.27 -17.07 19.30
C ASP A 323 -10.59 -15.89 18.39
N MET A 324 -9.84 -15.72 17.29
CA MET A 324 -10.15 -14.73 16.24
C MET A 324 -11.54 -14.94 15.65
N ALA A 325 -11.88 -16.17 15.29
CA ALA A 325 -13.19 -16.50 14.75
C ALA A 325 -14.33 -16.17 15.75
N SER A 326 -14.10 -16.46 17.03
CA SER A 326 -15.08 -16.20 18.10
C SER A 326 -15.20 -14.71 18.44
N HIS A 327 -14.11 -13.96 18.34
CA HIS A 327 -14.07 -12.51 18.53
C HIS A 327 -14.92 -11.79 17.47
N LEU A 328 -14.80 -12.18 16.20
CA LEU A 328 -15.61 -11.61 15.11
C LEU A 328 -17.10 -11.93 15.25
N GLU A 329 -17.45 -13.14 15.68
CA GLU A 329 -18.85 -13.47 16.01
C GLU A 329 -19.41 -12.56 17.12
N ARG A 330 -18.58 -12.19 18.10
CA ARG A 330 -18.94 -11.28 19.19
C ARG A 330 -19.14 -9.84 18.70
N LEU A 331 -18.21 -9.33 17.88
CA LEU A 331 -18.32 -8.00 17.26
C LEU A 331 -19.56 -7.87 16.38
N HIS A 332 -19.92 -8.93 15.64
CA HIS A 332 -21.13 -8.91 14.83
C HIS A 332 -22.41 -8.92 15.69
N LYS A 333 -22.42 -9.68 16.79
CA LYS A 333 -23.55 -9.72 17.73
C LYS A 333 -23.73 -8.40 18.50
N SER A 334 -22.65 -7.71 18.86
CA SER A 334 -22.74 -6.41 19.55
C SER A 334 -23.36 -5.34 18.65
N LYS A 335 -22.98 -5.31 17.36
CA LYS A 335 -23.58 -4.40 16.37
C LYS A 335 -25.06 -4.62 16.10
N LEU A 336 -25.49 -5.87 16.00
CA LEU A 336 -26.92 -6.22 15.88
C LEU A 336 -27.75 -5.73 17.08
N SER A 337 -27.10 -5.46 18.21
CA SER A 337 -27.74 -5.00 19.45
C SER A 337 -27.77 -3.47 19.58
N GLN A 338 -27.03 -2.73 18.75
CA GLN A 338 -27.13 -1.28 18.68
C GLN A 338 -28.22 -0.88 17.67
N PRO A 339 -29.27 -0.16 18.09
CA PRO A 339 -30.23 0.37 17.13
C PRO A 339 -29.56 1.42 16.23
N ASP A 340 -29.69 1.29 14.91
CA ASP A 340 -29.22 2.24 13.89
C ASP A 340 -29.75 3.69 14.11
N VAL A 341 -30.71 3.86 15.00
CA VAL A 341 -31.38 5.13 15.32
C VAL A 341 -31.43 5.29 16.83
N PRO A 342 -30.93 6.42 17.41
CA PRO A 342 -31.02 6.68 18.84
C PRO A 342 -32.47 6.60 19.35
N PRO A 343 -32.72 6.09 20.57
CA PRO A 343 -34.07 5.98 21.13
C PRO A 343 -34.83 7.30 21.16
N SER A 344 -34.11 8.41 21.33
CA SER A 344 -34.64 9.78 21.29
C SER A 344 -35.26 10.13 19.92
N VAL A 345 -34.59 9.79 18.84
CA VAL A 345 -35.06 10.00 17.46
C VAL A 345 -36.27 9.12 17.13
N LEU A 346 -36.27 7.88 17.61
CA LEU A 346 -37.37 6.95 17.47
C LEU A 346 -38.64 7.40 18.20
N ASN A 347 -38.48 8.16 19.29
CA ASN A 347 -39.60 8.73 20.05
C ASN A 347 -40.15 10.00 19.37
N GLU A 348 -39.30 10.89 18.85
CA GLU A 348 -39.73 12.06 18.07
C GLU A 348 -40.48 11.66 16.79
N LEU A 349 -40.05 10.59 16.10
CA LEU A 349 -40.73 10.06 14.91
C LEU A 349 -42.12 9.47 15.22
N LYS A 350 -42.31 8.91 16.42
CA LYS A 350 -43.60 8.38 16.87
C LYS A 350 -44.58 9.49 17.26
N GLU A 351 -44.07 10.58 17.82
CA GLU A 351 -44.88 11.74 18.21
C GLU A 351 -45.33 12.58 17.00
N SER A 352 -44.50 12.65 15.95
CA SER A 352 -44.77 13.46 14.75
C SER A 352 -45.60 12.75 13.67
N THR A 353 -45.70 11.41 13.68
CA THR A 353 -46.43 10.66 12.64
C THR A 353 -47.14 9.41 13.20
N PRO A 354 -48.37 9.52 13.76
CA PRO A 354 -49.01 8.42 14.49
C PRO A 354 -49.43 7.20 13.64
N ASN A 355 -49.32 7.27 12.30
CA ASN A 355 -49.79 6.21 11.39
C ASN A 355 -48.68 5.42 10.67
N ILE A 356 -47.39 5.68 10.93
CA ILE A 356 -46.33 4.85 10.38
C ILE A 356 -46.15 3.63 11.30
N LYS A 357 -46.69 2.47 10.89
CA LYS A 357 -46.30 1.18 11.47
C LYS A 357 -44.85 0.91 11.07
N ILE A 358 -43.91 1.45 11.84
CA ILE A 358 -42.52 0.99 11.81
C ILE A 358 -42.59 -0.46 12.29
N GLN A 359 -42.49 -1.41 11.36
CA GLN A 359 -42.25 -2.80 11.74
C GLN A 359 -40.95 -2.80 12.51
N GLN A 360 -41.02 -2.97 13.83
CA GLN A 360 -39.86 -3.44 14.58
C GLN A 360 -39.33 -4.65 13.80
N PRO A 361 -38.01 -4.78 13.59
CA PRO A 361 -37.46 -6.00 13.04
C PRO A 361 -37.95 -7.10 13.96
N THR A 362 -38.93 -7.87 13.48
CA THR A 362 -39.35 -9.06 14.19
C THR A 362 -38.10 -9.91 14.19
N THR A 363 -37.57 -10.14 15.39
CA THR A 363 -36.66 -11.25 15.62
C THR A 363 -37.47 -12.49 15.30
N SER A 364 -37.58 -12.81 14.01
CA SER A 364 -37.93 -14.12 13.57
C SER A 364 -36.83 -15.00 14.16
N ARG A 365 -37.13 -15.57 15.33
CA ARG A 365 -36.51 -16.78 15.82
C ARG A 365 -36.84 -17.85 14.79
N SER A 366 -36.11 -17.81 13.67
CA SER A 366 -35.95 -18.93 12.79
C SER A 366 -35.23 -19.98 13.62
N ASN A 367 -36.00 -20.94 14.14
CA ASN A 367 -35.50 -22.20 14.66
C ASN A 367 -34.90 -23.03 13.51
N SER A 368 -33.86 -22.50 12.87
CA SER A 368 -33.05 -23.18 11.87
C SER A 368 -31.64 -23.31 12.42
N SER A 369 -31.30 -24.50 12.87
CA SER A 369 -29.96 -25.10 12.87
C SER A 369 -28.77 -24.16 12.51
N LYS A 370 -27.82 -23.95 13.45
CA LYS A 370 -26.41 -23.58 13.17
C LYS A 370 -26.21 -22.59 12.00
N GLY A 371 -26.95 -21.48 12.00
CA GLY A 371 -26.96 -20.49 10.92
C GLY A 371 -25.92 -19.40 11.13
N ARG A 372 -24.82 -19.48 10.37
CA ARG A 372 -23.82 -18.43 10.18
C ARG A 372 -24.49 -17.09 9.84
N THR A 373 -24.19 -16.05 10.60
CA THR A 373 -24.74 -14.71 10.35
C THR A 373 -23.85 -14.01 9.33
N LYS A 374 -24.40 -13.70 8.16
CA LYS A 374 -23.67 -13.07 7.04
C LYS A 374 -23.63 -11.56 7.27
N LEU A 375 -22.44 -10.96 7.22
CA LEU A 375 -22.26 -9.51 7.34
C LEU A 375 -23.10 -8.76 6.28
N SER A 376 -23.66 -7.61 6.67
CA SER A 376 -24.27 -6.68 5.72
C SER A 376 -23.20 -6.01 4.84
N ASN A 377 -23.60 -5.52 3.67
CA ASN A 377 -22.68 -4.80 2.78
C ASN A 377 -22.08 -3.54 3.44
N ARG A 378 -22.83 -2.88 4.34
CA ARG A 378 -22.36 -1.70 5.07
C ARG A 378 -21.28 -2.08 6.08
N GLU A 379 -21.48 -3.15 6.85
CA GLU A 379 -20.46 -3.64 7.79
C GLU A 379 -19.20 -4.08 7.06
N LEU A 380 -19.36 -4.79 5.94
CA LEU A 380 -18.26 -5.23 5.09
C LEU A 380 -17.46 -4.04 4.55
N LEU A 381 -18.13 -2.94 4.18
CA LEU A 381 -17.46 -1.72 3.74
C LEU A 381 -16.61 -1.10 4.87
N SER A 382 -17.13 -1.03 6.11
CA SER A 382 -16.36 -0.54 7.26
C SER A 382 -15.11 -1.38 7.53
N PHE A 383 -15.16 -2.69 7.28
CA PHE A 383 -13.99 -3.55 7.43
C PHE A 383 -12.97 -3.39 6.30
N VAL A 384 -13.42 -3.17 5.06
CA VAL A 384 -12.52 -2.86 3.93
C VAL A 384 -11.84 -1.49 4.13
N GLU A 385 -12.53 -0.53 4.74
CA GLU A 385 -11.96 0.77 5.11
C GLU A 385 -10.75 0.60 6.05
N TRP A 386 -10.82 -0.34 7.00
CA TRP A 386 -9.68 -0.68 7.87
C TRP A 386 -8.49 -1.24 7.10
N ASP A 387 -8.72 -2.11 6.12
CA ASP A 387 -7.63 -2.64 5.29
C ASP A 387 -6.94 -1.54 4.48
N VAL A 388 -7.69 -0.57 3.97
CA VAL A 388 -7.14 0.61 3.27
C VAL A 388 -6.38 1.49 4.26
N PHE A 389 -6.92 1.75 5.44
CA PHE A 389 -6.24 2.51 6.48
C PHE A 389 -4.89 1.87 6.86
N ARG A 390 -4.86 0.56 7.10
CA ARG A 390 -3.62 -0.16 7.46
C ARG A 390 -2.57 -0.04 6.37
N ASP A 391 -2.98 -0.17 5.11
CA ASP A 391 -2.12 -0.14 3.93
C ASP A 391 -1.53 1.25 3.62
N VAL A 392 -2.22 2.32 4.02
CA VAL A 392 -1.80 3.71 3.75
C VAL A 392 -1.09 4.33 4.96
N SER A 393 -1.60 4.11 6.17
CA SER A 393 -1.20 4.84 7.37
C SER A 393 -1.11 3.99 8.64
N GLY A 394 -1.34 2.68 8.57
CA GLY A 394 -1.26 1.82 9.76
C GLY A 394 0.16 1.33 10.05
N SER A 395 0.23 0.24 10.83
CA SER A 395 1.49 -0.38 11.26
C SER A 395 2.28 -1.03 10.12
N VAL A 396 1.63 -1.35 8.99
CA VAL A 396 2.23 -1.99 7.81
C VAL A 396 1.81 -1.22 6.55
N PRO A 397 2.28 0.04 6.36
CA PRO A 397 1.74 0.93 5.35
C PRO A 397 2.38 0.67 3.98
N LEU A 398 2.15 -0.50 3.38
CA LEU A 398 2.80 -0.90 2.12
C LEU A 398 2.62 0.14 1.02
N SER A 399 1.41 0.70 0.85
CA SER A 399 1.14 1.73 -0.15
C SER A 399 1.56 3.13 0.31
N GLY A 400 1.77 3.36 1.61
CA GLY A 400 2.12 4.66 2.17
C GLY A 400 3.61 5.03 2.16
N ILE A 401 4.46 4.14 1.64
CA ILE A 401 5.92 4.29 1.62
C ILE A 401 6.40 4.70 0.22
N SER A 402 7.31 5.66 0.19
CA SER A 402 8.02 6.09 -1.02
C SER A 402 9.21 5.16 -1.33
N TYR A 403 8.93 4.02 -1.95
CA TYR A 403 9.99 3.08 -2.37
C TYR A 403 10.92 3.66 -3.42
N ILE A 404 10.45 4.60 -4.26
CA ILE A 404 11.33 5.35 -5.17
C ILE A 404 12.34 6.18 -4.37
N GLY A 405 11.90 6.82 -3.28
CA GLY A 405 12.79 7.53 -2.35
C GLY A 405 13.82 6.59 -1.71
N ILE A 406 13.38 5.42 -1.24
CA ILE A 406 14.29 4.37 -0.72
C ILE A 406 15.30 3.94 -1.78
N THR A 407 14.84 3.76 -3.02
CA THR A 407 15.70 3.35 -4.15
C THR A 407 16.81 4.38 -4.36
N ILE A 408 16.49 5.67 -4.36
CA ILE A 408 17.50 6.73 -4.49
C ILE A 408 18.50 6.70 -3.34
N ALA A 409 18.02 6.58 -2.10
CA ALA A 409 18.90 6.48 -0.93
C ALA A 409 19.88 5.29 -1.10
N PHE A 410 19.39 4.16 -1.58
CA PHE A 410 20.23 2.99 -1.88
C PHE A 410 21.28 3.25 -2.97
N MET A 411 20.92 3.96 -4.05
CA MET A 411 21.89 4.37 -5.06
C MET A 411 22.98 5.25 -4.46
N MET A 412 22.59 6.25 -3.66
CA MET A 412 23.53 7.15 -2.99
C MET A 412 24.44 6.42 -2.01
N TYR A 413 23.93 5.44 -1.27
CA TYR A 413 24.75 4.65 -0.34
C TYR A 413 25.79 3.81 -1.08
N PHE A 414 25.45 3.26 -2.25
CA PHE A 414 26.45 2.61 -3.10
C PHE A 414 27.55 3.57 -3.54
N ASP A 415 27.20 4.78 -3.99
CA ASP A 415 28.19 5.78 -4.40
C ASP A 415 29.11 6.16 -3.24
N MET A 416 28.56 6.31 -2.03
CA MET A 416 29.35 6.59 -0.81
C MET A 416 30.28 5.43 -0.43
N ILE A 417 29.83 4.18 -0.58
CA ILE A 417 30.66 2.98 -0.35
C ILE A 417 31.79 2.94 -1.38
N GLU A 418 31.49 3.19 -2.66
CA GLU A 418 32.47 3.26 -3.74
C GLU A 418 33.54 4.30 -3.46
N ASP A 419 33.14 5.53 -3.11
CA ASP A 419 34.04 6.63 -2.81
C ASP A 419 34.94 6.33 -1.61
N GLU A 420 34.40 5.73 -0.54
CA GLU A 420 35.19 5.39 0.65
C GLU A 420 36.21 4.27 0.35
N LEU A 421 35.80 3.23 -0.37
CA LEU A 421 36.72 2.14 -0.75
C LEU A 421 37.78 2.60 -1.76
N LYS A 422 37.42 3.51 -2.67
CA LYS A 422 38.34 4.18 -3.59
C LYS A 422 39.38 5.00 -2.83
N ARG A 423 38.94 5.77 -1.83
CA ARG A 423 39.83 6.57 -0.97
C ARG A 423 40.82 5.70 -0.21
N LEU A 424 40.38 4.52 0.26
CA LEU A 424 41.20 3.53 0.94
C LEU A 424 42.10 2.74 -0.02
N LYS A 425 41.89 2.84 -1.34
CA LYS A 425 42.53 1.99 -2.36
C LYS A 425 42.31 0.51 -2.06
N ASN A 426 41.12 0.17 -1.56
CA ASN A 426 40.83 -1.16 -1.09
C ASN A 426 40.92 -2.19 -2.25
N PRO A 427 41.46 -3.41 -2.01
CA PRO A 427 41.61 -4.42 -3.05
C PRO A 427 40.30 -4.87 -3.69
N VAL A 428 39.20 -4.91 -2.94
CA VAL A 428 37.87 -5.28 -3.48
C VAL A 428 37.43 -4.28 -4.53
N TYR A 429 37.51 -2.98 -4.23
CA TYR A 429 37.22 -1.91 -5.19
C TYR A 429 38.16 -1.95 -6.39
N THR A 430 39.47 -2.11 -6.18
CA THR A 430 40.46 -2.11 -7.25
C THR A 430 40.27 -3.29 -8.21
N ARG A 431 39.88 -4.46 -7.73
CA ARG A 431 39.57 -5.64 -8.58
C ARG A 431 38.33 -5.42 -9.44
N VAL A 432 37.36 -4.66 -8.95
CA VAL A 432 36.10 -4.40 -9.66
C VAL A 432 36.21 -3.23 -10.64
N CYS A 433 36.97 -2.18 -10.29
CA CYS A 433 37.06 -0.93 -11.05
C CYS A 433 38.25 -0.85 -12.02
N THR A 434 39.07 -1.90 -12.14
CA THR A 434 40.21 -1.92 -13.09
C THR A 434 39.81 -2.14 -14.55
N THR A 435 38.52 -2.36 -14.83
CA THR A 435 38.00 -2.57 -16.19
C THR A 435 36.90 -1.54 -16.50
N ASP A 436 37.30 -0.41 -17.07
CA ASP A 436 36.47 0.63 -17.69
C ASP A 436 35.60 1.49 -16.72
N ASP A 437 35.97 2.76 -16.54
CA ASP A 437 35.28 3.79 -15.73
C ASP A 437 33.84 4.10 -16.21
N ARG A 438 33.37 3.45 -17.28
CA ARG A 438 32.05 3.67 -17.91
C ARG A 438 30.99 2.65 -17.53
N LEU A 439 31.25 1.76 -16.56
CA LEU A 439 30.42 0.59 -16.25
C LEU A 439 29.75 0.61 -14.86
N THR A 440 29.30 1.76 -14.37
CA THR A 440 28.76 1.99 -13.00
C THR A 440 27.75 0.93 -12.56
N TYR A 441 26.80 0.56 -13.42
CA TYR A 441 25.79 -0.48 -13.11
C TYR A 441 26.41 -1.86 -12.82
N ARG A 442 27.34 -2.32 -13.68
CA ARG A 442 28.00 -3.62 -13.49
C ARG A 442 29.00 -3.56 -12.34
N GLN A 443 29.61 -2.40 -12.12
CA GLN A 443 30.50 -2.14 -10.99
C GLN A 443 29.75 -2.30 -9.66
N ARG A 444 28.57 -1.69 -9.47
CA ARG A 444 27.77 -1.85 -8.23
C ARG A 444 27.40 -3.30 -7.93
N ILE A 445 27.01 -4.08 -8.95
CA ILE A 445 26.72 -5.51 -8.78
C ILE A 445 27.97 -6.26 -8.32
N ASN A 446 29.08 -6.09 -9.03
CA ASN A 446 30.34 -6.77 -8.75
C ASN A 446 30.90 -6.37 -7.38
N LEU A 447 30.79 -5.09 -7.02
CA LEU A 447 31.19 -4.56 -5.74
C LEU A 447 30.33 -5.14 -4.62
N GLY A 448 29.01 -5.12 -4.77
CA GLY A 448 28.10 -5.71 -3.79
C GLY A 448 28.35 -7.20 -3.57
N VAL A 449 28.60 -7.97 -4.64
CA VAL A 449 28.98 -9.38 -4.54
C VAL A 449 30.37 -9.54 -3.88
N GLY A 450 31.32 -8.66 -4.19
CA GLY A 450 32.64 -8.64 -3.56
C GLY A 450 32.58 -8.37 -2.05
N ILE A 451 31.72 -7.43 -1.63
CA ILE A 451 31.44 -7.15 -0.22
C ILE A 451 30.81 -8.38 0.43
N LEU A 452 29.79 -8.99 -0.19
CA LEU A 452 29.11 -10.18 0.33
C LEU A 452 30.02 -11.40 0.50
N ALA A 453 31.13 -11.49 -0.25
CA ALA A 453 32.14 -12.52 -0.04
C ALA A 453 32.70 -12.43 1.38
N GLY A 454 32.89 -11.19 1.85
CA GLY A 454 33.26 -10.89 3.21
C GLY A 454 34.64 -11.41 3.58
N ASP A 455 35.54 -11.49 2.59
CA ASP A 455 36.93 -11.92 2.73
C ASP A 455 37.88 -10.77 3.15
N ASP A 456 37.44 -9.51 3.02
CA ASP A 456 38.25 -8.31 3.25
C ASP A 456 37.69 -7.49 4.41
N GLU A 457 38.38 -7.52 5.55
CA GLU A 457 37.94 -6.87 6.79
C GLU A 457 37.88 -5.34 6.68
N GLU A 458 38.84 -4.72 5.98
CA GLU A 458 38.85 -3.25 5.77
C GLU A 458 37.62 -2.81 4.96
N CYS A 459 37.24 -3.60 3.96
CA CYS A 459 36.04 -3.37 3.15
C CYS A 459 34.76 -3.47 3.99
N LEU A 460 34.66 -4.48 4.86
CA LEU A 460 33.49 -4.66 5.73
C LEU A 460 33.36 -3.52 6.74
N VAL A 461 34.46 -3.09 7.36
CA VAL A 461 34.48 -1.95 8.31
C VAL A 461 34.11 -0.64 7.61
N ALA A 462 34.65 -0.39 6.42
CA ALA A 462 34.33 0.80 5.63
C ALA A 462 32.85 0.82 5.22
N THR A 463 32.32 -0.31 4.74
CA THR A 463 30.92 -0.45 4.33
C THR A 463 29.99 -0.26 5.54
N ALA A 464 30.27 -0.92 6.66
CA ALA A 464 29.50 -0.76 7.89
C ALA A 464 29.47 0.70 8.36
N ARG A 465 30.64 1.38 8.34
CA ARG A 465 30.73 2.80 8.68
C ARG A 465 29.82 3.67 7.81
N VAL A 466 29.81 3.46 6.49
CA VAL A 466 28.95 4.25 5.59
C VAL A 466 27.48 4.01 5.94
N LEU A 467 27.06 2.77 6.15
CA LEU A 467 25.66 2.48 6.52
C LEU A 467 25.29 3.07 7.89
N GLU A 468 26.19 2.99 8.88
CA GLU A 468 25.96 3.54 10.22
C GLU A 468 25.95 5.07 10.27
N GLN A 469 26.70 5.75 9.40
CA GLN A 469 26.66 7.21 9.29
C GLN A 469 25.36 7.71 8.64
N ASN A 470 24.68 6.85 7.87
CA ASN A 470 23.47 7.18 7.13
C ASN A 470 22.25 6.40 7.63
N ARG A 471 22.17 6.15 8.95
CA ARG A 471 21.02 5.46 9.55
C ARG A 471 19.73 6.22 9.23
N SER A 472 18.81 5.50 8.59
CA SER A 472 17.45 5.94 8.32
C SER A 472 16.45 4.90 8.82
N GLY A 473 15.23 5.36 9.10
CA GLY A 473 14.08 4.54 9.39
C GLY A 473 13.11 4.50 8.22
N LEU A 474 12.16 3.56 8.26
CA LEU A 474 11.08 3.52 7.26
C LEU A 474 10.24 4.81 7.25
N VAL A 475 10.08 5.42 8.43
CA VAL A 475 9.34 6.68 8.65
C VAL A 475 9.89 7.84 7.81
N ASP A 476 11.19 7.84 7.53
CA ASP A 476 11.83 8.87 6.71
C ASP A 476 11.28 8.88 5.26
N PHE A 477 10.72 7.75 4.83
CA PHE A 477 10.18 7.53 3.48
C PHE A 477 8.65 7.41 3.45
N VAL A 478 7.94 7.59 4.56
CA VAL A 478 6.47 7.62 4.58
C VAL A 478 5.98 8.98 4.05
N TYR A 479 5.04 8.99 3.11
CA TYR A 479 4.57 10.22 2.45
C TYR A 479 4.03 11.27 3.43
N TRP A 480 3.45 10.84 4.55
CA TRP A 480 2.88 11.72 5.58
C TRP A 480 3.83 12.02 6.75
N GLY A 481 5.04 11.47 6.74
CA GLY A 481 6.11 11.80 7.68
C GLY A 481 5.97 11.26 9.11
N ASP A 482 4.87 11.52 9.81
CA ASP A 482 4.73 11.17 11.22
C ASP A 482 3.87 9.92 11.43
N VAL A 483 4.53 8.78 11.64
CA VAL A 483 3.88 7.57 12.18
C VAL A 483 3.45 7.78 13.64
N GLU A 484 4.02 8.74 14.36
CA GLU A 484 3.51 9.14 15.69
C GLU A 484 2.08 9.70 15.61
N ASP A 485 1.72 10.34 14.51
CA ASP A 485 0.37 10.79 14.25
C ASP A 485 -0.52 9.64 13.79
N ALA A 486 0.04 8.55 13.24
CA ALA A 486 -0.68 7.31 12.98
C ALA A 486 -0.92 6.51 14.26
N ALA A 487 0.02 6.49 15.22
CA ALA A 487 -0.15 5.89 16.55
C ALA A 487 -1.05 6.74 17.46
N LYS A 488 -0.98 8.08 17.37
CA LYS A 488 -1.90 9.02 18.02
C LYS A 488 -3.26 9.06 17.34
N LYS A 489 -3.35 8.91 16.01
CA LYS A 489 -4.61 8.64 15.31
C LYS A 489 -5.12 7.26 15.66
N GLU A 490 -4.31 6.23 15.78
CA GLU A 490 -4.73 4.95 16.36
C GLU A 490 -5.24 5.13 17.79
N ALA A 491 -4.62 5.99 18.60
CA ALA A 491 -5.02 6.30 19.97
C ALA A 491 -6.27 7.21 20.05
N ALA A 492 -6.49 8.08 19.06
CA ALA A 492 -7.64 8.99 18.99
C ALA A 492 -8.84 8.32 18.31
N THR A 493 -8.59 7.56 17.24
CA THR A 493 -9.47 6.52 16.71
C THR A 493 -9.69 5.45 17.77
N LYS A 494 -8.83 5.26 18.80
CA LYS A 494 -9.13 4.43 19.99
C LYS A 494 -10.32 4.91 20.80
N SER A 495 -10.54 6.22 20.84
CA SER A 495 -11.75 6.82 21.44
C SER A 495 -13.00 6.60 20.56
N ILE A 496 -12.81 6.30 19.28
CA ILE A 496 -13.85 5.78 18.37
C ILE A 496 -13.86 4.21 18.36
N ARG A 497 -12.77 3.54 18.77
CA ARG A 497 -12.58 2.07 18.84
C ARG A 497 -13.34 1.42 20.00
N ASP A 498 -13.99 2.17 20.89
CA ASP A 498 -14.92 1.57 21.86
C ASP A 498 -16.11 0.85 21.17
N GLU A 499 -16.24 0.92 19.83
CA GLU A 499 -17.15 0.08 19.02
C GLU A 499 -16.48 -1.06 18.22
N PHE A 500 -15.15 -1.13 18.13
CA PHE A 500 -14.44 -2.14 17.32
C PHE A 500 -13.04 -2.46 17.87
N ASP A 501 -12.95 -3.55 18.64
CA ASP A 501 -11.68 -4.21 18.97
C ASP A 501 -11.06 -4.80 17.69
N ASP A 502 -9.81 -4.44 17.37
CA ASP A 502 -9.03 -5.15 16.36
C ASP A 502 -8.68 -6.55 16.92
N PRO A 503 -9.10 -7.66 16.28
CA PRO A 503 -8.74 -8.99 16.75
C PRO A 503 -7.22 -9.25 16.78
N PHE A 504 -6.41 -8.40 16.15
CA PHE A 504 -4.95 -8.45 16.17
C PHE A 504 -4.29 -7.52 17.20
N ASP A 505 -5.03 -6.62 17.87
CA ASP A 505 -4.47 -5.72 18.90
C ASP A 505 -4.15 -6.47 20.21
N ASP A 506 -5.02 -7.40 20.63
CA ASP A 506 -4.81 -8.29 21.80
C ASP A 506 -3.80 -9.40 21.51
N ALA A 507 -3.70 -9.80 20.25
CA ALA A 507 -2.62 -10.65 19.75
C ALA A 507 -1.46 -9.77 19.30
N SER A 508 -1.03 -8.84 20.15
CA SER A 508 0.18 -8.05 19.95
C SER A 508 1.29 -9.05 19.67
N PHE A 509 1.57 -9.25 18.39
CA PHE A 509 2.72 -9.97 17.90
C PHE A 509 3.89 -9.11 18.34
N HIS A 510 4.34 -9.34 19.58
CA HIS A 510 5.71 -9.10 20.00
C HIS A 510 6.61 -10.01 19.16
N ILE A 511 6.70 -9.71 17.87
CA ILE A 511 7.88 -10.02 17.09
C ILE A 511 8.78 -8.82 17.37
N MET A 512 9.62 -9.00 18.40
CA MET A 512 10.68 -8.08 18.81
C MET A 512 11.66 -7.79 17.67
#